data_AF-A0A382YDF5-F1
#
_entry.id   AF-A0A382YDF5-F1
#
_cell.length_a   1.000
_cell.length_b   1.000
_cell.length_c   1.000
_cell.angle_alpha   90.00
_cell.angle_beta   90.00
_cell.angle_gamma   90.00
#
_symmetry.space_group_name_H-M   'P 1'
#
loop_
_entity.id
_entity.type
_entity.pdbx_description
1 polymer ?
#
loop_
_entity_poly.entity_id
_entity_poly.type
_entity_poly.pdbx_seq_one_letter_code
_entity_poly.pdbx_strand_id
1 'polypeptide(L)'
;DLNLTPSAGNYVDHEALFSGEPAGDPATPARVWRLAPQAYKAFIFRLSNELQLHVDMRWIMAPWAGSNYSTADRIDQAEIEAHLRTCKLMLSRMMPLVINNKLKIRSLHPVYKAGKNATAAQIQAAVKESFQKILRQPPSATKMQQYSQLLTNDLKTYEPSRAIERFLTKVLFYPSVLYRVETPIAGSQRSIMPPRRLARAIAYSLTYSEPDEGLRKAVAAGKLSTKEDVRREVQRLLTATTPYGQDVKLTADQRAKLDALNHE
;
A
#
# COMPACT_ATOMS: atom_id res chain seq x y z
N ASP A 1 -28.37 -30.65 30.66
CA ASP A 1 -29.55 -30.00 30.05
C ASP A 1 -29.17 -28.65 29.45
N LEU A 2 -29.22 -28.56 28.12
CA LEU A 2 -29.00 -27.28 27.42
C LEU A 2 -30.23 -26.40 27.63
N ASN A 3 -30.04 -25.30 28.36
CA ASN A 3 -31.11 -24.37 28.69
C ASN A 3 -31.49 -23.56 27.44
N LEU A 4 -32.48 -24.03 26.69
CA LEU A 4 -32.95 -23.44 25.41
C LEU A 4 -33.98 -22.33 25.61
N THR A 5 -33.98 -21.63 26.75
CA THR A 5 -34.91 -20.53 26.97
C THR A 5 -34.59 -19.37 26.02
N PRO A 6 -35.58 -18.65 25.47
CA PRO A 6 -35.35 -17.52 24.56
C PRO A 6 -34.42 -16.43 25.14
N SER A 7 -34.39 -16.29 26.47
CA SER A 7 -33.50 -15.41 27.21
C SER A 7 -32.01 -15.83 27.17
N ALA A 8 -31.72 -17.10 26.92
CA ALA A 8 -30.36 -17.65 26.86
C ALA A 8 -29.74 -17.57 25.46
N GLY A 9 -30.51 -17.26 24.41
CA GLY A 9 -30.01 -17.15 23.03
C GLY A 9 -28.97 -16.04 22.81
N ASN A 10 -28.85 -15.10 23.76
CA ASN A 10 -27.86 -14.02 23.79
C ASN A 10 -26.88 -14.13 24.96
N TYR A 11 -26.90 -15.21 25.74
CA TYR A 11 -25.96 -15.40 26.84
C TYR A 11 -24.63 -15.88 26.27
N VAL A 12 -23.72 -14.94 26.07
CA VAL A 12 -22.37 -15.22 25.61
C VAL A 12 -21.48 -15.34 26.83
N ASP A 13 -20.73 -16.44 26.93
CA ASP A 13 -19.77 -16.65 28.02
C ASP A 13 -18.63 -15.62 27.89
N HIS A 14 -18.67 -14.59 28.73
CA HIS A 14 -17.70 -13.51 28.74
C HIS A 14 -16.32 -13.98 29.20
N GLU A 15 -16.23 -14.97 30.09
CA GLU A 15 -14.93 -15.50 30.50
C GLU A 15 -14.29 -16.25 29.33
N ALA A 16 -15.04 -17.12 28.66
CA ALA A 16 -14.55 -17.85 27.49
C ALA A 16 -14.11 -16.92 26.34
N LEU A 17 -14.76 -15.75 26.16
CA LEU A 17 -14.39 -14.78 25.13
C LEU A 17 -13.22 -13.86 25.52
N PHE A 18 -13.11 -13.47 26.78
CA PHE A 18 -12.24 -12.37 27.23
C PHE A 18 -11.17 -12.76 28.25
N SER A 19 -11.05 -14.04 28.64
CA SER A 19 -10.01 -14.54 29.57
C SER A 19 -8.57 -14.37 29.08
N GLY A 20 -8.37 -14.08 27.79
CA GLY A 20 -7.05 -14.00 27.19
C GLY A 20 -6.44 -15.36 26.82
N GLU A 21 -7.15 -16.45 27.08
CA GLU A 21 -6.81 -17.83 26.69
C GLU A 21 -7.40 -18.33 25.35
N PRO A 22 -7.61 -17.56 24.25
CA PRO A 22 -8.05 -18.21 23.02
C PRO A 22 -6.92 -19.09 22.46
N ALA A 23 -6.98 -20.39 22.75
CA ALA A 23 -6.19 -21.47 22.18
C ALA A 23 -6.79 -22.00 20.86
N GLY A 24 -7.55 -21.15 20.15
CA GLY A 24 -8.23 -21.48 18.90
C GLY A 24 -7.61 -20.82 17.67
N ASP A 25 -8.00 -21.32 16.49
CA ASP A 25 -7.67 -20.71 15.21
C ASP A 25 -8.04 -19.22 15.17
N PRO A 26 -7.28 -18.39 14.44
CA PRO A 26 -7.27 -16.95 14.65
C PRO A 26 -8.55 -16.14 14.42
N ALA A 27 -9.79 -16.64 14.26
CA ALA A 27 -11.00 -15.89 13.85
C ALA A 27 -10.88 -15.16 12.48
N THR A 28 -9.87 -14.29 12.39
CA THR A 28 -9.16 -13.71 11.28
C THR A 28 -8.22 -14.57 10.40
N PRO A 29 -8.55 -15.14 9.22
CA PRO A 29 -7.51 -15.76 8.40
C PRO A 29 -6.58 -14.69 7.79
N ALA A 30 -5.41 -15.15 7.32
CA ALA A 30 -4.52 -14.34 6.50
C ALA A 30 -5.24 -13.92 5.20
N ARG A 31 -5.22 -12.62 4.88
CA ARG A 31 -6.05 -12.04 3.80
C ARG A 31 -5.24 -11.15 2.86
N VAL A 32 -5.67 -11.14 1.60
CA VAL A 32 -5.21 -10.19 0.59
C VAL A 32 -6.42 -9.42 0.13
N TRP A 33 -6.49 -8.15 0.53
CA TRP A 33 -7.61 -7.28 0.23
C TRP A 33 -7.31 -6.44 -0.99
N ARG A 34 -8.26 -6.33 -1.91
CA ARG A 34 -8.25 -5.26 -2.90
C ARG A 34 -8.32 -3.91 -2.19
N LEU A 35 -7.56 -2.92 -2.64
CA LEU A 35 -7.59 -1.59 -2.00
C LEU A 35 -8.97 -0.95 -2.16
N ALA A 36 -9.39 -0.14 -1.19
CA ALA A 36 -10.57 0.71 -1.37
C ALA A 36 -10.37 1.68 -2.55
N PRO A 37 -11.43 2.07 -3.28
CA PRO A 37 -11.31 3.01 -4.39
C PRO A 37 -10.60 4.33 -4.03
N GLN A 38 -10.87 4.85 -2.83
CA GLN A 38 -10.26 6.05 -2.27
C GLN A 38 -8.74 5.87 -2.09
N ALA A 39 -8.34 4.69 -1.61
CA ALA A 39 -6.94 4.31 -1.41
C ALA A 39 -6.15 4.21 -2.70
N TYR A 40 -6.73 3.59 -3.74
CA TYR A 40 -6.13 3.57 -5.07
C TYR A 40 -5.97 4.97 -5.64
N LYS A 41 -7.04 5.78 -5.57
CA LYS A 41 -6.97 7.16 -6.05
C LYS A 41 -5.89 7.95 -5.29
N ALA A 42 -5.76 7.74 -3.97
CA ALA A 42 -4.81 8.46 -3.11
C ALA A 42 -3.37 8.14 -3.50
N PHE A 43 -3.11 6.88 -3.86
CA PHE A 43 -1.85 6.45 -4.42
C PHE A 43 -1.51 7.21 -5.71
N ILE A 44 -2.45 7.32 -6.66
CA ILE A 44 -2.24 8.06 -7.91
C ILE A 44 -2.04 9.56 -7.64
N PHE A 45 -2.84 10.16 -6.77
CA PHE A 45 -2.70 11.57 -6.38
C PHE A 45 -1.31 11.87 -5.81
N ARG A 46 -0.86 11.03 -4.87
CA ARG A 46 0.48 11.14 -4.28
C ARG A 46 1.55 11.08 -5.36
N LEU A 47 1.50 10.10 -6.25
CA LEU A 47 2.48 9.99 -7.34
C LEU A 47 2.45 11.22 -8.25
N SER A 48 1.27 11.70 -8.60
CA SER A 48 1.11 12.91 -9.42
C SER A 48 1.82 14.11 -8.79
N ASN A 49 1.65 14.32 -7.48
CA ASN A 49 2.27 15.42 -6.76
C ASN A 49 3.78 15.23 -6.57
N GLU A 50 4.18 14.08 -6.04
CA GLU A 50 5.58 13.81 -5.70
C GLU A 50 6.48 13.71 -6.93
N LEU A 51 5.94 13.25 -8.06
CA LEU A 51 6.67 13.15 -9.32
C LEU A 51 6.40 14.33 -10.27
N GLN A 52 5.55 15.28 -9.87
CA GLN A 52 5.17 16.47 -10.65
C GLN A 52 4.58 16.14 -12.04
N LEU A 53 3.61 15.21 -12.07
CA LEU A 53 3.01 14.71 -13.32
C LEU A 53 1.79 15.52 -13.78
N HIS A 54 1.22 16.34 -12.88
CA HIS A 54 0.05 17.19 -13.14
C HIS A 54 -1.13 16.41 -13.75
N VAL A 55 -1.39 15.20 -13.23
CA VAL A 55 -2.52 14.37 -13.64
C VAL A 55 -3.80 14.95 -13.08
N ASP A 56 -4.82 15.09 -13.93
CA ASP A 56 -6.16 15.52 -13.52
C ASP A 56 -6.89 14.37 -12.82
N MET A 57 -7.09 14.51 -11.52
CA MET A 57 -7.67 13.48 -10.66
C MET A 57 -9.18 13.27 -10.88
N ARG A 58 -9.86 14.11 -11.67
CA ARG A 58 -11.27 13.90 -12.05
C ARG A 58 -11.41 12.67 -12.96
N TRP A 59 -10.40 12.39 -13.77
CA TRP A 59 -10.37 11.25 -14.69
C TRP A 59 -9.78 9.97 -14.07
N ILE A 60 -9.36 10.03 -12.79
CA ILE A 60 -8.80 8.88 -12.10
C ILE A 60 -9.88 8.23 -11.24
N MET A 61 -10.21 7.01 -11.60
CA MET A 61 -11.06 6.11 -10.84
C MET A 61 -10.30 4.81 -10.55
N ALA A 62 -10.62 4.17 -9.42
CA ALA A 62 -10.17 2.81 -9.21
C ALA A 62 -10.83 1.91 -10.25
N PRO A 63 -10.11 0.91 -10.80
CA PRO A 63 -10.67 -0.01 -11.79
C PRO A 63 -12.00 -0.66 -11.36
N TRP A 64 -12.14 -0.94 -10.07
CA TRP A 64 -13.30 -1.55 -9.44
C TRP A 64 -14.30 -0.53 -8.84
N ALA A 65 -14.17 0.77 -9.10
CA ALA A 65 -15.01 1.78 -8.47
C ALA A 65 -16.50 1.67 -8.83
N GLY A 66 -16.84 1.05 -9.97
CA GLY A 66 -18.22 0.79 -10.39
C GLY A 66 -18.73 -0.60 -10.00
N SER A 67 -17.91 -1.45 -9.36
CA SER A 67 -18.30 -2.78 -8.93
C SER A 67 -18.81 -2.72 -7.49
N ASN A 68 -20.10 -3.02 -7.28
CA ASN A 68 -20.69 -3.14 -5.95
C ASN A 68 -20.28 -4.43 -5.22
N TYR A 69 -19.45 -5.28 -5.84
CA TYR A 69 -18.97 -6.52 -5.25
C TYR A 69 -17.64 -6.29 -4.54
N SER A 70 -17.70 -5.86 -3.27
CA SER A 70 -16.57 -5.87 -2.35
C SER A 70 -16.14 -7.29 -1.94
N THR A 71 -16.95 -8.30 -2.26
CA THR A 71 -16.73 -9.71 -1.92
C THR A 71 -15.87 -10.47 -2.93
N ALA A 72 -15.64 -9.92 -4.12
CA ALA A 72 -14.63 -10.42 -5.03
C ALA A 72 -13.28 -9.84 -4.61
N ASP A 73 -12.54 -10.55 -3.75
CA ASP A 73 -11.15 -10.22 -3.37
C ASP A 73 -10.16 -10.26 -4.56
N ARG A 74 -10.65 -10.42 -5.79
CA ARG A 74 -9.88 -10.66 -7.01
C ARG A 74 -10.13 -9.56 -8.02
N ILE A 75 -9.04 -9.14 -8.67
CA ILE A 75 -9.08 -8.24 -9.81
C ILE A 75 -9.20 -9.07 -11.08
N ASP A 76 -10.24 -8.80 -11.86
CA ASP A 76 -10.51 -9.49 -13.12
C ASP A 76 -9.75 -8.85 -14.30
N GLN A 77 -9.96 -9.40 -15.50
CA GLN A 77 -9.31 -8.92 -16.72
C GLN A 77 -9.71 -7.48 -17.08
N ALA A 78 -10.97 -7.09 -16.89
CA ALA A 78 -11.44 -5.75 -17.21
C ALA A 78 -10.83 -4.72 -16.26
N GLU A 79 -10.72 -5.05 -14.97
CA GLU A 79 -10.07 -4.21 -13.97
C GLU A 79 -8.55 -4.09 -14.21
N ILE A 80 -7.88 -5.16 -14.66
CA ILE A 80 -6.47 -5.11 -15.10
C ILE A 80 -6.31 -4.16 -16.28
N GLU A 81 -7.21 -4.21 -17.27
CA GLU A 81 -7.15 -3.33 -18.43
C GLU A 81 -7.39 -1.86 -18.05
N ALA A 82 -8.36 -1.59 -17.18
CA ALA A 82 -8.60 -0.25 -16.63
C ALA A 82 -7.39 0.27 -15.84
N HIS A 83 -6.73 -0.58 -15.04
CA HIS A 83 -5.47 -0.21 -14.40
C HIS A 83 -4.37 0.09 -15.43
N LEU A 84 -4.27 -0.71 -16.49
CA LEU A 84 -3.29 -0.49 -17.56
C LEU A 84 -3.49 0.87 -18.25
N ARG A 85 -4.73 1.29 -18.47
CA ARG A 85 -5.05 2.63 -19.01
C ARG A 85 -4.56 3.74 -18.07
N THR A 86 -4.74 3.57 -16.76
CA THR A 86 -4.17 4.50 -15.76
C THR A 86 -2.65 4.51 -15.81
N CYS A 87 -2.00 3.34 -15.89
CA CYS A 87 -0.55 3.24 -16.01
C CYS A 87 -0.04 3.95 -17.27
N LYS A 88 -0.69 3.78 -18.42
CA LYS A 88 -0.35 4.48 -19.66
C LYS A 88 -0.44 6.00 -19.52
N LEU A 89 -1.46 6.51 -18.83
CA LEU A 89 -1.59 7.93 -18.52
C LEU A 89 -0.45 8.42 -17.63
N MET A 90 -0.11 7.68 -16.57
CA MET A 90 1.01 8.03 -15.69
C MET A 90 2.33 8.06 -16.47
N LEU A 91 2.57 7.04 -17.29
CA LEU A 91 3.79 6.90 -18.09
C LEU A 91 3.91 7.99 -19.15
N SER A 92 2.81 8.39 -19.80
CA SER A 92 2.83 9.49 -20.78
C SER A 92 3.26 10.82 -20.16
N ARG A 93 3.02 11.01 -18.85
CA ARG A 93 3.53 12.17 -18.08
C ARG A 93 4.95 11.96 -17.56
N MET A 94 5.32 10.73 -17.17
CA MET A 94 6.65 10.43 -16.63
C MET A 94 7.74 10.46 -17.71
N MET A 95 7.50 9.89 -18.90
CA MET A 95 8.55 9.68 -19.89
C MET A 95 9.21 10.97 -20.41
N PRO A 96 8.47 12.05 -20.75
CA PRO A 96 9.09 13.33 -21.11
C PRO A 96 9.98 13.88 -19.99
N LEU A 97 9.62 13.65 -18.72
CA LEU A 97 10.42 14.07 -17.58
C LEU A 97 11.68 13.20 -17.39
N VAL A 98 11.64 11.91 -17.73
CA VAL A 98 12.84 11.04 -17.76
C VAL A 98 13.81 11.56 -18.82
N ILE A 99 13.31 11.79 -20.04
CA ILE A 99 14.12 12.21 -21.19
C ILE A 99 14.80 13.56 -20.90
N ASN A 100 14.05 14.51 -20.34
CA ASN A 100 14.54 15.85 -20.02
C ASN A 100 15.25 15.97 -18.66
N ASN A 101 15.54 14.85 -17.98
CA ASN A 101 16.15 14.83 -16.64
C ASN A 101 15.40 15.65 -15.57
N LYS A 102 14.07 15.75 -15.69
CA LYS A 102 13.20 16.49 -14.78
C LYS A 102 12.44 15.59 -13.81
N LEU A 103 12.32 14.30 -14.11
CA LEU A 103 11.59 13.36 -13.25
C LEU A 103 12.26 13.26 -11.88
N LYS A 104 11.47 13.15 -10.80
CA LYS A 104 11.99 13.02 -9.43
C LYS A 104 12.61 11.66 -9.10
N ILE A 105 12.53 10.69 -10.02
CA ILE A 105 13.31 9.45 -9.98
C ILE A 105 14.56 9.69 -10.84
N ARG A 106 15.60 10.27 -10.23
CA ARG A 106 16.74 10.86 -10.94
C ARG A 106 17.60 9.82 -11.64
N SER A 107 17.72 8.63 -11.04
CA SER A 107 18.52 7.52 -11.54
C SER A 107 18.03 6.91 -12.87
N LEU A 108 16.80 7.22 -13.31
CA LEU A 108 16.31 6.78 -14.63
C LEU A 108 16.95 7.52 -15.80
N HIS A 109 17.34 8.79 -15.62
CA HIS A 109 17.92 9.58 -16.71
C HIS A 109 19.31 9.06 -17.14
N PRO A 110 20.24 8.71 -16.23
CA PRO A 110 21.48 8.05 -16.60
C PRO A 110 21.28 6.75 -17.39
N VAL A 111 20.29 5.93 -17.01
CA VAL A 111 19.95 4.70 -17.75
C VAL A 111 19.42 5.05 -19.15
N TYR A 112 18.53 6.03 -19.25
CA TYR A 112 18.02 6.51 -20.54
C TYR A 112 19.16 6.96 -21.47
N LYS A 113 20.11 7.75 -20.95
CA LYS A 113 21.26 8.26 -21.72
C LYS A 113 22.24 7.18 -22.14
N ALA A 114 22.50 6.21 -21.27
CA ALA A 114 23.44 5.13 -21.54
C ALA A 114 22.86 4.03 -22.44
N GLY A 115 21.55 3.81 -22.39
CA GLY A 115 20.85 2.81 -23.20
C GLY A 115 21.44 1.41 -23.02
N LYS A 116 21.88 0.79 -24.12
CA LYS A 116 22.54 -0.53 -24.13
C LYS A 116 23.82 -0.58 -23.28
N ASN A 117 24.48 0.56 -23.09
CA ASN A 117 25.73 0.68 -22.34
C ASN A 117 25.49 1.02 -20.85
N ALA A 118 24.24 0.98 -20.38
CA ALA A 118 23.93 1.24 -18.98
C ALA A 118 24.63 0.22 -18.08
N THR A 119 25.39 0.72 -17.12
CA THR A 119 26.11 -0.11 -16.15
C THR A 119 25.16 -0.79 -15.17
N ALA A 120 25.58 -1.91 -14.58
CA ALA A 120 24.81 -2.61 -13.55
C ALA A 120 24.46 -1.67 -12.37
N ALA A 121 25.39 -0.78 -11.98
CA ALA A 121 25.16 0.19 -10.92
C ALA A 121 24.07 1.22 -11.26
N GLN A 122 24.07 1.75 -12.50
CA GLN A 122 23.01 2.66 -12.96
C GLN A 122 21.63 1.98 -12.96
N ILE A 123 21.57 0.73 -13.43
CA ILE A 123 20.34 -0.06 -13.48
C ILE A 123 19.83 -0.36 -12.06
N GLN A 124 20.70 -0.80 -11.15
CA GLN A 124 20.31 -1.06 -9.76
C GLN A 124 19.85 0.21 -9.04
N ALA A 125 20.50 1.36 -9.29
CA ALA A 125 20.06 2.65 -8.76
C ALA A 125 18.66 3.02 -9.27
N ALA A 126 18.41 2.87 -10.57
CA ALA A 126 17.11 3.08 -11.21
C ALA A 126 16.02 2.20 -10.60
N VAL A 127 16.30 0.91 -10.41
CA VAL A 127 15.36 -0.04 -9.80
C VAL A 127 15.07 0.36 -8.34
N LYS A 128 16.11 0.60 -7.54
CA LYS A 128 16.00 0.98 -6.13
C LYS A 128 15.18 2.25 -5.93
N GLU A 129 15.52 3.32 -6.67
CA GLU A 129 14.84 4.60 -6.53
C GLU A 129 13.39 4.53 -7.03
N SER A 130 13.13 3.82 -8.13
CA SER A 130 11.77 3.63 -8.65
C SER A 130 10.88 2.91 -7.64
N PHE A 131 11.36 1.82 -7.04
CA PHE A 131 10.67 1.12 -5.96
C PHE A 131 10.42 2.04 -4.75
N GLN A 132 11.42 2.80 -4.33
CA GLN A 132 11.30 3.70 -3.18
C GLN A 132 10.30 4.84 -3.42
N LYS A 133 10.31 5.46 -4.60
CA LYS A 133 9.42 6.59 -4.93
C LYS A 133 8.01 6.12 -5.26
N ILE A 134 7.87 5.00 -5.97
CA ILE A 134 6.57 4.50 -6.41
C ILE A 134 5.90 3.68 -5.29
N LEU A 135 6.59 2.70 -4.72
CA LEU A 135 6.02 1.74 -3.76
C LEU A 135 6.31 2.07 -2.30
N ARG A 136 7.06 3.15 -2.02
CA ARG A 136 7.51 3.51 -0.67
C ARG A 136 8.29 2.41 0.05
N GLN A 137 8.95 1.52 -0.69
CA GLN A 137 9.84 0.46 -0.17
C GLN A 137 11.05 0.26 -1.07
N PRO A 138 12.19 -0.17 -0.52
CA PRO A 138 13.23 -0.78 -1.32
C PRO A 138 12.77 -2.16 -1.85
N PRO A 139 13.28 -2.61 -3.01
CA PRO A 139 13.10 -3.99 -3.45
C PRO A 139 13.88 -4.93 -2.52
N SER A 140 13.36 -6.15 -2.31
CA SER A 140 14.17 -7.24 -1.72
C SER A 140 15.31 -7.64 -2.64
N ALA A 141 16.33 -8.36 -2.15
CA ALA A 141 17.46 -8.81 -2.98
C ALA A 141 17.00 -9.55 -4.26
N THR A 142 16.06 -10.49 -4.12
CA THR A 142 15.46 -11.21 -5.25
C THR A 142 14.73 -10.27 -6.21
N LYS A 143 13.94 -9.31 -5.71
CA LYS A 143 13.22 -8.36 -6.56
C LYS A 143 14.17 -7.38 -7.24
N MET A 144 15.25 -6.97 -6.58
CA MET A 144 16.30 -6.15 -7.17
C MET A 144 16.88 -6.88 -8.39
N GLN A 145 17.33 -8.12 -8.22
CA GLN A 145 17.88 -8.92 -9.30
C GLN A 145 16.87 -9.11 -10.45
N GLN A 146 15.63 -9.49 -10.14
CA GLN A 146 14.60 -9.72 -11.16
C GLN A 146 14.30 -8.47 -12.00
N TYR A 147 14.17 -7.30 -11.36
CA TYR A 147 13.84 -6.06 -12.07
C TYR A 147 15.06 -5.45 -12.77
N SER A 148 16.28 -5.59 -12.20
CA SER A 148 17.51 -5.20 -12.89
C SER A 148 17.72 -6.04 -14.14
N GLN A 149 17.58 -7.37 -14.05
CA GLN A 149 17.71 -8.25 -15.21
C GLN A 149 16.69 -7.93 -16.30
N LEU A 150 15.43 -7.65 -15.91
CA LEU A 150 14.39 -7.25 -16.85
C LEU A 150 14.78 -5.97 -17.60
N LEU A 151 15.20 -4.93 -16.88
CA LEU A 151 15.59 -3.66 -17.49
C LEU A 151 16.83 -3.82 -18.38
N THR A 152 17.83 -4.60 -17.95
CA THR A 152 18.99 -4.94 -18.78
C THR A 152 18.59 -5.64 -20.07
N ASN A 153 17.69 -6.62 -20.00
CA ASN A 153 17.23 -7.36 -21.18
C ASN A 153 16.41 -6.47 -22.11
N ASP A 154 15.49 -5.67 -21.56
CA ASP A 154 14.69 -4.74 -22.36
C ASP A 154 15.57 -3.68 -23.04
N LEU A 155 16.65 -3.20 -22.41
CA LEU A 155 17.60 -2.26 -23.03
C LEU A 155 18.41 -2.87 -24.17
N LYS A 156 18.62 -4.19 -24.18
CA LYS A 156 19.27 -4.89 -25.30
C LYS A 156 18.36 -4.98 -26.52
N THR A 157 17.06 -5.15 -26.28
CA THR A 157 16.05 -5.40 -27.33
C THR A 157 15.40 -4.13 -27.86
N TYR A 158 15.13 -3.15 -26.99
CA TYR A 158 14.33 -1.97 -27.31
C TYR A 158 15.12 -0.67 -27.12
N GLU A 159 14.62 0.40 -27.75
CA GLU A 159 15.08 1.76 -27.46
C GLU A 159 14.93 2.11 -25.97
N PRO A 160 15.83 2.95 -25.40
CA PRO A 160 15.86 3.21 -23.96
C PRO A 160 14.54 3.73 -23.38
N SER A 161 13.81 4.56 -24.15
CA SER A 161 12.48 5.06 -23.76
C SER A 161 11.49 3.92 -23.55
N ARG A 162 11.43 2.99 -24.51
CA ARG A 162 10.52 1.83 -24.47
C ARG A 162 10.90 0.84 -23.38
N ALA A 163 12.20 0.59 -23.18
CA ALA A 163 12.69 -0.26 -22.11
C ALA A 163 12.30 0.29 -20.72
N ILE A 164 12.49 1.60 -20.50
CA ILE A 164 12.11 2.25 -19.24
C ILE A 164 10.58 2.26 -19.04
N GLU A 165 9.80 2.51 -20.09
CA GLU A 165 8.34 2.48 -20.03
C GLU A 165 7.84 1.09 -19.59
N ARG A 166 8.38 0.02 -20.16
CA ARG A 166 8.04 -1.38 -19.79
C ARG A 166 8.43 -1.71 -18.36
N PHE A 167 9.64 -1.31 -17.97
CA PHE A 167 10.10 -1.45 -16.58
C PHE A 167 9.16 -0.75 -15.60
N LEU A 168 8.83 0.53 -15.85
CA LEU A 168 7.94 1.31 -14.99
C LEU A 168 6.51 0.76 -14.99
N THR A 169 6.01 0.26 -16.13
CA THR A 169 4.71 -0.45 -16.19
C THR A 169 4.70 -1.59 -15.19
N LYS A 170 5.75 -2.41 -15.15
CA LYS A 170 5.85 -3.54 -14.21
C LYS A 170 5.96 -3.11 -12.74
N VAL A 171 6.53 -1.93 -12.46
CA VAL A 171 6.56 -1.37 -11.10
C VAL A 171 5.19 -0.84 -10.69
N LEU A 172 4.45 -0.18 -11.60
CA LEU A 172 3.10 0.29 -11.35
C LEU A 172 2.09 -0.87 -11.17
N PHE A 173 2.34 -2.01 -11.82
CA PHE A 173 1.59 -3.25 -11.62
C PHE A 173 2.04 -4.09 -10.42
N TYR A 174 2.91 -3.57 -9.56
CA TYR A 174 3.34 -4.32 -8.38
C TYR A 174 2.13 -4.62 -7.47
N PRO A 175 1.97 -5.83 -6.92
CA PRO A 175 0.73 -6.20 -6.21
C PRO A 175 0.32 -5.25 -5.09
N SER A 176 1.28 -4.61 -4.41
CA SER A 176 0.97 -3.63 -3.36
C SER A 176 0.24 -2.37 -3.86
N VAL A 177 0.27 -2.06 -5.15
CA VAL A 177 -0.46 -0.93 -5.75
C VAL A 177 -1.96 -1.21 -5.80
N LEU A 178 -2.34 -2.48 -5.91
CA LEU A 178 -3.72 -2.91 -6.07
C LEU A 178 -4.29 -3.59 -4.82
N TYR A 179 -3.39 -4.15 -4.00
CA TYR A 179 -3.74 -4.95 -2.84
C TYR A 179 -3.05 -4.50 -1.54
N ARG A 180 -3.76 -4.75 -0.43
CA ARG A 180 -3.25 -4.75 0.94
C ARG A 180 -3.11 -6.19 1.41
N VAL A 181 -1.93 -6.55 1.91
CA VAL A 181 -1.63 -7.90 2.38
C VAL A 181 -1.60 -7.90 3.90
N GLU A 182 -2.45 -8.72 4.50
CA GLU A 182 -2.60 -8.90 5.93
C GLU A 182 -2.32 -10.35 6.29
N THR A 183 -1.04 -10.68 6.44
CA THR A 183 -0.63 -12.03 6.82
C THR A 183 0.21 -12.00 8.09
N PRO A 184 0.09 -13.03 8.96
CA PRO A 184 0.89 -13.12 10.18
C PRO A 184 2.38 -13.26 9.84
N ILE A 185 3.21 -13.17 10.88
CA ILE A 185 4.62 -13.53 10.76
C ILE A 185 4.70 -15.01 10.38
N ALA A 186 5.67 -15.36 9.52
CA ALA A 186 5.87 -16.74 9.07
C ALA A 186 6.07 -17.69 10.27
N GLY A 187 5.40 -18.84 10.25
CA GLY A 187 5.45 -19.82 11.33
C GLY A 187 4.48 -19.56 12.49
N SER A 188 3.67 -18.50 12.44
CA SER A 188 2.65 -18.21 13.44
C SER A 188 1.25 -18.19 12.82
N GLN A 189 0.29 -18.86 13.46
CA GLN A 189 -1.12 -18.75 13.10
C GLN A 189 -1.73 -17.43 13.61
N ARG A 190 -1.23 -16.89 14.73
CA ARG A 190 -1.69 -15.63 15.35
C ARG A 190 -0.52 -14.81 15.86
N SER A 191 -0.21 -13.70 15.17
CA SER A 191 0.85 -12.78 15.57
C SER A 191 0.57 -11.35 15.10
N ILE A 192 1.22 -10.38 15.75
CA ILE A 192 1.30 -9.02 15.23
C ILE A 192 1.96 -9.08 13.86
N MET A 193 1.32 -8.43 12.89
CA MET A 193 1.76 -8.40 11.51
C MET A 193 3.14 -7.71 11.38
N PRO A 194 3.98 -8.09 10.38
CA PRO A 194 5.26 -7.42 10.15
C PRO A 194 5.11 -5.87 10.09
N PRO A 195 6.02 -5.09 10.69
CA PRO A 195 5.82 -3.66 10.96
C PRO A 195 5.36 -2.83 9.76
N ARG A 196 5.92 -3.08 8.58
CA ARG A 196 5.52 -2.39 7.35
C ARG A 196 4.08 -2.69 6.93
N ARG A 197 3.67 -3.96 7.00
CA ARG A 197 2.30 -4.35 6.64
C ARG A 197 1.32 -3.84 7.70
N LEU A 198 1.70 -3.87 8.97
CA LEU A 198 0.94 -3.27 10.08
C LEU A 198 0.72 -1.76 9.86
N ALA A 199 1.76 -1.01 9.47
CA ALA A 199 1.63 0.41 9.13
C ALA A 199 0.62 0.65 8.00
N ARG A 200 0.67 -0.17 6.93
CA ARG A 200 -0.30 -0.07 5.83
C ARG A 200 -1.71 -0.45 6.27
N ALA A 201 -1.86 -1.45 7.14
CA ALA A 201 -3.14 -1.84 7.69
C ALA A 201 -3.78 -0.69 8.47
N ILE A 202 -3.02 -0.05 9.37
CA ILE A 202 -3.47 1.13 10.12
C ILE A 202 -3.83 2.29 9.17
N ALA A 203 -2.91 2.66 8.26
CA ALA A 203 -3.09 3.81 7.38
C ALA A 203 -4.30 3.64 6.44
N TYR A 204 -4.45 2.48 5.79
CA TYR A 204 -5.58 2.29 4.88
C TYR A 204 -6.93 2.19 5.59
N SER A 205 -6.96 1.70 6.83
CA SER A 205 -8.19 1.62 7.61
C SER A 205 -8.66 2.97 8.13
N LEU A 206 -7.74 3.91 8.40
CA LEU A 206 -8.08 5.22 8.99
C LEU A 206 -8.13 6.35 7.97
N THR A 207 -7.19 6.39 7.02
CA THR A 207 -6.98 7.56 6.14
C THR A 207 -7.12 7.24 4.66
N TYR A 208 -7.37 5.98 4.30
CA TYR A 208 -7.37 5.50 2.91
C TYR A 208 -6.11 5.95 2.14
N SER A 209 -4.94 5.93 2.78
CA SER A 209 -3.68 6.33 2.14
C SER A 209 -2.52 5.43 2.54
N GLU A 210 -1.41 5.52 1.81
CA GLU A 210 -0.16 4.90 2.25
C GLU A 210 0.30 5.51 3.60
N PRO A 211 1.13 4.78 4.38
CA PRO A 211 1.69 5.28 5.62
C PRO A 211 2.34 6.65 5.46
N ASP A 212 1.92 7.58 6.31
CA ASP A 212 2.48 8.92 6.36
C ASP A 212 3.93 8.91 6.85
N GLU A 213 4.55 10.08 6.99
CA GLU A 213 5.93 10.16 7.43
C GLU A 213 6.12 9.65 8.87
N GLY A 214 5.17 9.92 9.76
CA GLY A 214 5.20 9.45 11.15
C GLY A 214 5.23 7.93 11.24
N LEU A 215 4.28 7.24 10.60
CA LEU A 215 4.25 5.77 10.56
C LEU A 215 5.50 5.18 9.92
N ARG A 216 6.01 5.79 8.83
CA ARG A 216 7.25 5.31 8.17
C ARG A 216 8.47 5.44 9.09
N LYS A 217 8.56 6.54 9.85
CA LYS A 217 9.62 6.75 10.86
C LYS A 217 9.48 5.75 12.00
N ALA A 218 8.26 5.50 12.49
CA ALA A 218 8.00 4.51 13.54
C ALA A 218 8.45 3.11 13.10
N VAL A 219 8.11 2.68 11.88
CA VAL A 219 8.58 1.41 11.30
C VAL A 219 10.09 1.36 11.22
N ALA A 220 10.73 2.41 10.69
CA ALA A 220 12.19 2.45 10.54
C ALA A 220 12.93 2.42 11.89
N ALA A 221 12.33 2.98 12.94
CA ALA A 221 12.87 2.99 14.30
C ALA A 221 12.53 1.73 15.11
N GLY A 222 11.81 0.76 14.54
CA GLY A 222 11.33 -0.42 15.27
C GLY A 222 10.23 -0.12 16.30
N LYS A 223 9.64 1.07 16.26
CA LYS A 223 8.58 1.55 17.18
C LYS A 223 7.17 1.30 16.64
N LEU A 224 6.97 0.17 15.96
CA LEU A 224 5.67 -0.28 15.48
C LEU A 224 5.61 -1.80 15.55
N SER A 225 5.75 -2.34 16.75
CA SER A 225 5.77 -3.79 16.99
C SER A 225 5.03 -4.21 18.26
N THR A 226 4.70 -3.27 19.13
CA THR A 226 3.95 -3.50 20.38
C THR A 226 2.52 -2.99 20.29
N LYS A 227 1.66 -3.39 21.23
CA LYS A 227 0.28 -2.87 21.32
C LYS A 227 0.28 -1.37 21.63
N GLU A 228 1.23 -0.93 22.44
CA GLU A 228 1.43 0.45 22.86
C GLU A 228 1.85 1.32 21.67
N ASP A 229 2.73 0.81 20.80
CA ASP A 229 3.08 1.48 19.55
C ASP A 229 1.88 1.64 18.63
N VAL A 230 1.11 0.56 18.45
CA VAL A 230 -0.10 0.59 17.61
C VAL A 230 -1.09 1.62 18.14
N ARG A 231 -1.36 1.60 19.45
CA ARG A 231 -2.26 2.58 20.10
C ARG A 231 -1.81 4.01 19.84
N ARG A 232 -0.52 4.32 20.07
CA ARG A 232 0.06 5.65 19.85
C ARG A 232 -0.14 6.12 18.40
N GLU A 233 0.16 5.28 17.42
CA GLU A 233 0.05 5.67 16.01
C GLU A 233 -1.42 5.77 15.54
N VAL A 234 -2.30 4.91 16.04
CA VAL A 234 -3.75 5.00 15.76
C VAL A 234 -4.31 6.31 16.32
N GLN A 235 -4.05 6.63 17.59
CA GLN A 235 -4.51 7.88 18.21
C GLN A 235 -4.02 9.11 17.43
N ARG A 236 -2.74 9.11 17.03
CA ARG A 236 -2.18 10.17 16.21
C ARG A 236 -2.92 10.34 14.87
N LEU A 237 -3.29 9.24 14.21
CA LEU A 237 -3.95 9.26 12.91
C LEU A 237 -5.45 9.57 12.96
N LEU A 238 -6.11 9.40 14.11
CA LEU A 238 -7.51 9.77 14.31
C LEU A 238 -7.76 11.29 14.24
N THR A 239 -6.71 12.09 14.16
CA THR A 239 -6.78 13.55 13.97
C THR A 239 -6.06 14.00 12.70
N ALA A 240 -5.60 13.06 11.86
CA ALA A 240 -4.84 13.38 10.66
C ALA A 240 -5.75 13.82 9.51
N THR A 241 -5.24 14.75 8.70
CA THR A 241 -5.86 15.14 7.44
C THR A 241 -5.42 14.16 6.35
N THR A 242 -6.38 13.62 5.61
CA THR A 242 -6.11 12.74 4.46
C THR A 242 -5.51 13.53 3.29
N PRO A 243 -4.86 12.86 2.31
CA PRO A 243 -4.33 13.53 1.12
C PRO A 243 -5.38 14.29 0.28
N TYR A 244 -6.67 14.09 0.54
CA TYR A 244 -7.78 14.80 -0.11
C TYR A 244 -8.31 15.99 0.70
N GLY A 245 -7.64 16.38 1.78
CA GLY A 245 -8.11 17.45 2.65
C GLY A 245 -9.33 17.07 3.49
N GLN A 246 -9.74 15.79 3.49
CA GLN A 246 -10.75 15.31 4.42
C GLN A 246 -10.07 15.08 5.76
N ASP A 247 -10.49 15.81 6.79
CA ASP A 247 -10.06 15.54 8.15
C ASP A 247 -10.72 14.24 8.64
N VAL A 248 -9.94 13.33 9.25
CA VAL A 248 -10.52 12.28 10.08
C VAL A 248 -11.04 12.98 11.34
N LYS A 249 -12.30 13.43 11.33
CA LYS A 249 -12.93 14.08 12.50
C LYS A 249 -13.81 13.08 13.21
N LEU A 250 -13.37 12.67 14.39
CA LEU A 250 -14.25 12.02 15.35
C LEU A 250 -15.28 13.02 15.88
N THR A 251 -16.53 12.59 16.04
CA THR A 251 -17.54 13.35 16.79
C THR A 251 -17.12 13.47 18.27
N ALA A 252 -17.77 14.36 19.02
CA ALA A 252 -17.52 14.48 20.46
C ALA A 252 -17.81 13.15 21.20
N ASP A 253 -18.88 12.46 20.82
CA ASP A 253 -19.26 11.15 21.37
C ASP A 253 -18.22 10.06 21.04
N GLN A 254 -17.71 10.04 19.81
CA GLN A 254 -16.65 9.10 19.41
C GLN A 254 -15.33 9.37 20.15
N ARG A 255 -15.02 10.63 20.45
CA ARG A 255 -13.86 11.00 21.28
C ARG A 255 -14.04 10.54 22.72
N ALA A 256 -15.18 10.82 23.34
CA ALA A 256 -15.47 10.38 24.70
C ALA A 256 -15.39 8.85 24.85
N LYS A 257 -15.88 8.09 23.86
CA LYS A 257 -15.75 6.63 23.82
C LYS A 257 -14.30 6.16 23.67
N LEU A 258 -13.50 6.84 22.85
CA LEU A 258 -12.08 6.54 22.71
C LEU A 258 -11.32 6.81 24.01
N ASP A 259 -11.64 7.91 24.70
CA ASP A 259 -11.01 8.28 25.97
C ASP A 259 -11.38 7.30 27.08
N ALA A 260 -12.65 6.88 27.16
CA ALA A 260 -13.11 5.84 28.10
C ALA A 260 -12.35 4.51 27.91
N LEU A 261 -12.13 4.08 26.65
CA LEU A 261 -11.35 2.89 26.33
C LEU A 261 -9.85 3.01 26.64
N ASN A 262 -9.33 4.21 26.91
CA ASN A 262 -7.93 4.41 27.33
C ASN A 262 -7.76 4.39 28.86
N HIS A 263 -8.87 4.40 29.61
CA HIS A 263 -8.87 4.35 31.08
C HIS A 263 -9.14 2.96 31.65
N GLU A 264 -9.48 1.97 30.79
CA GLU A 264 -9.52 0.53 31.08
C GLU A 264 -8.24 -0.17 30.61
#